data_AF-A0A537U677-F1
#
_entry.id   AF-A0A537U677-F1
#
_cell.length_a   1.000
_cell.length_b   1.000
_cell.length_c   1.000
_cell.angle_alpha   90.00
_cell.angle_beta   90.00
_cell.angle_gamma   90.00
#
_symmetry.space_group_name_H-M   'P 1'
#
loop_
_entity.id
_entity.type
_entity.pdbx_description
1 polymer ?
#
loop_
_entity_poly.entity_id
_entity_poly.type
_entity_poly.pdbx_seq_one_letter_code
_entity_poly.pdbx_strand_id
1 'polypeptide(L)'
;MTSAVILQMWCVAGLLAIAILAIALSRSTMSTAVVYSATLAICVAASLGAIYWLVGGKGTASGVTLPIGLPWLGAHFRLDVLASFFLVVVNLGGASASLYGLGYGRHETAPQRVLPFFPAFLAGMNLVVLADDAFSYLVCWEFMSLASWALVMAHHREAGTARAGYIYLLMASFGTLALLLAFGLLAGPAGDYGFAAIRGAGHTPYVATLVLILILLGAGSKAGLVPLHVWLPLAHPAAPSHVSALMSGVMTKVAIYGFIRVIFDLLGQPSWPASVVVLFLGGITAVMGILYAMMENDLKRLLAYSTVENVGIIFVSLGLALAFQANELQAAAALAMTAALFHVLNHSIFKSLLFFGSGAVLTATGERDMEKLGGLIHGMPLTAFTFLAG
;
A
#
# COMPACT_ATOMS: atom_id res chain seq x y z
N MET A 1 4.91 26.17 12.48
CA MET A 1 4.38 24.79 12.57
C MET A 1 3.66 24.32 11.29
N THR A 2 3.57 25.17 10.26
CA THR A 2 3.07 24.87 8.91
C THR A 2 4.02 24.05 8.03
N SER A 3 5.18 23.61 8.53
CA SER A 3 6.27 23.07 7.70
C SER A 3 6.19 21.57 7.40
N ALA A 4 5.52 20.76 8.22
CA ALA A 4 5.65 19.29 8.13
C ALA A 4 4.87 18.69 6.95
N VAL A 5 3.60 19.05 6.77
CA VAL A 5 2.83 18.60 5.59
C VAL A 5 3.41 19.17 4.30
N ILE A 6 3.92 20.41 4.33
CA ILE A 6 4.56 21.05 3.17
C ILE A 6 5.81 20.29 2.73
N LEU A 7 6.66 19.83 3.67
CA LEU A 7 7.80 18.96 3.35
C LEU A 7 7.34 17.70 2.60
N GLN A 8 6.31 17.02 3.10
CA GLN A 8 5.79 15.81 2.45
C GLN A 8 5.24 16.11 1.05
N MET A 9 4.54 17.24 0.87
CA MET A 9 4.07 17.66 -0.45
C MET A 9 5.21 18.00 -1.41
N TRP A 10 6.31 18.58 -0.94
CA TRP A 10 7.52 18.76 -1.75
C TRP A 10 8.18 17.43 -2.13
N CYS A 11 8.22 16.45 -1.22
CA CYS A 11 8.67 15.10 -1.54
C CYS A 11 7.80 14.46 -2.63
N VAL A 12 6.46 14.57 -2.53
CA VAL A 12 5.52 14.10 -3.57
C VAL A 12 5.78 14.80 -4.90
N ALA A 13 5.90 16.14 -4.89
CA ALA A 13 6.17 16.90 -6.11
C ALA A 13 7.51 16.49 -6.75
N GLY A 14 8.53 16.23 -5.93
CA GLY A 14 9.82 15.71 -6.39
C GLY A 14 9.71 14.31 -7.02
N LEU A 15 8.93 13.40 -6.44
CA LEU A 15 8.66 12.07 -7.03
C LEU A 15 7.96 12.20 -8.39
N LEU A 16 6.95 13.08 -8.50
CA LEU A 16 6.27 13.35 -9.77
C LEU A 16 7.21 14.00 -10.81
N ALA A 17 8.08 14.91 -10.38
CA ALA A 17 9.09 15.51 -11.25
C ALA A 17 10.10 14.45 -11.76
N ILE A 18 10.52 13.52 -10.90
CA ILE A 18 11.38 12.39 -11.31
C ILE A 18 10.64 11.47 -12.29
N ALA A 19 9.34 11.23 -12.10
CA ALA A 19 8.54 10.44 -13.03
C ALA A 19 8.54 11.06 -14.44
N ILE A 20 8.36 12.38 -14.54
CA ILE A 20 8.43 13.12 -15.81
C ILE A 20 9.86 13.10 -16.37
N LEU A 21 10.86 13.33 -15.53
CA LEU A 21 12.27 13.28 -15.92
C LEU A 21 12.65 11.91 -16.48
N ALA A 22 12.13 10.82 -15.92
CA ALA A 22 12.37 9.46 -16.41
C ALA A 22 11.88 9.25 -17.85
N ILE A 23 10.79 9.92 -18.25
CA ILE A 23 10.30 9.91 -19.63
C ILE A 23 11.30 10.62 -20.55
N ALA A 24 11.76 11.81 -20.15
CA ALA A 24 12.75 12.60 -20.90
C ALA A 24 14.10 11.87 -21.02
N LEU A 25 14.51 11.17 -19.96
CA LEU A 25 15.75 10.40 -19.90
C LEU A 25 15.60 8.97 -20.42
N SER A 26 14.46 8.58 -21.01
CA SER A 26 14.17 7.19 -21.41
C SER A 26 15.20 6.55 -22.36
N ARG A 27 15.97 7.36 -23.08
CA ARG A 27 17.04 6.90 -24.00
C ARG A 27 18.45 6.96 -23.41
N SER A 28 18.60 7.48 -22.19
CA SER A 28 19.90 7.65 -21.53
C SER A 28 20.28 6.40 -20.73
N THR A 29 21.54 6.00 -20.82
CA THR A 29 22.12 4.91 -20.02
C THR A 29 22.18 5.23 -18.53
N MET A 30 22.14 6.52 -18.15
CA MET A 30 22.13 6.96 -16.76
C MET A 30 20.73 6.99 -16.13
N SER A 31 19.67 6.79 -16.90
CA SER A 31 18.27 6.96 -16.43
C SER A 31 17.97 6.14 -15.18
N THR A 32 18.34 4.85 -15.18
CA THR A 32 18.16 3.95 -14.04
C THR A 32 18.85 4.48 -12.77
N ALA A 33 20.11 4.91 -12.89
CA ALA A 33 20.87 5.39 -11.74
C ALA A 33 20.29 6.71 -11.19
N VAL A 34 19.96 7.66 -12.07
CA VAL A 34 19.40 8.96 -11.69
C VAL A 34 18.03 8.80 -11.04
N VAL A 35 17.11 8.06 -11.68
CA VAL A 35 15.74 7.88 -11.19
C VAL A 35 15.73 7.19 -9.83
N TYR A 36 16.42 6.05 -9.68
CA TYR A 36 16.40 5.33 -8.40
C TYR A 36 17.18 6.04 -7.29
N SER A 37 18.30 6.71 -7.58
CA SER A 37 19.04 7.46 -6.55
C SER A 37 18.28 8.69 -6.06
N ALA A 38 17.63 9.43 -6.97
CA ALA A 38 16.79 10.56 -6.60
C ALA A 38 15.53 10.10 -5.85
N THR A 39 14.89 9.02 -6.29
CA THR A 39 13.73 8.43 -5.60
C THR A 39 14.11 7.95 -4.20
N LEU A 40 15.26 7.28 -4.06
CA LEU A 40 15.83 6.87 -2.77
C LEU A 40 16.01 8.08 -1.83
N ALA A 41 16.67 9.14 -2.30
CA ALA A 41 16.92 10.33 -1.49
C ALA A 41 15.62 11.00 -1.02
N ILE A 42 14.62 11.11 -1.90
CA ILE A 42 13.32 11.68 -1.56
C ILE A 42 12.58 10.81 -0.55
N CYS A 43 12.55 9.48 -0.74
CA CYS A 43 11.92 8.58 0.21
C CYS A 43 12.62 8.63 1.58
N VAL A 44 13.95 8.69 1.63
CA VAL A 44 14.67 8.87 2.90
C VAL A 44 14.27 10.18 3.57
N ALA A 45 14.24 11.29 2.83
CA ALA A 45 13.82 12.59 3.38
C ALA A 45 12.37 12.59 3.88
N ALA A 46 11.44 12.00 3.12
CA ALA A 46 10.04 11.88 3.49
C ALA A 46 9.85 11.02 4.75
N SER A 47 10.56 9.89 4.84
CA SER A 47 10.52 9.00 6.01
C SER A 47 11.09 9.70 7.25
N LEU A 48 12.25 10.36 7.15
CA LEU A 48 12.83 11.12 8.26
C LEU A 48 11.92 12.28 8.70
N GLY A 49 11.31 12.99 7.76
CA GLY A 49 10.33 14.04 8.06
C GLY A 49 9.10 13.50 8.79
N ALA A 50 8.61 12.32 8.40
CA ALA A 50 7.49 11.66 9.07
C ALA A 50 7.85 11.16 10.47
N ILE A 51 9.04 10.58 10.66
CA ILE A 51 9.56 10.18 11.99
C ILE A 51 9.72 11.40 12.90
N TYR A 52 10.30 12.48 12.38
CA TYR A 52 10.47 13.72 13.13
C TYR A 52 9.12 14.26 13.62
N TRP A 53 8.10 14.24 12.76
CA TRP A 53 6.74 14.64 13.15
C TRP A 53 6.09 13.67 14.13
N LEU A 54 6.32 12.36 13.98
CA LEU A 54 5.76 11.33 14.86
C LEU A 54 6.30 11.44 16.30
N VAL A 55 7.59 11.79 16.45
CA VAL A 55 8.26 11.91 17.76
C VAL A 55 8.14 13.32 18.35
N GLY A 56 8.24 14.35 17.51
CA GLY A 56 8.30 15.77 17.93
C GLY A 56 7.00 16.54 17.81
N GLY A 57 6.07 16.07 16.97
CA GLY A 57 4.74 16.66 16.81
C GLY A 57 3.90 16.33 18.03
N LYS A 58 3.69 17.31 18.92
CA LYS A 58 2.87 17.19 20.14
C LYS A 58 1.37 16.97 19.85
N GLY A 59 1.02 16.01 18.99
CA GLY A 59 -0.36 15.68 18.60
C GLY A 59 -1.09 16.70 17.74
N THR A 60 -0.44 17.79 17.31
CA THR A 60 -1.07 18.78 16.41
C THR A 60 -1.01 18.28 14.97
N ALA A 61 -2.13 18.27 14.26
CA ALA A 61 -2.15 17.96 12.84
C ALA A 61 -1.70 19.19 12.02
N SER A 62 -0.97 18.96 10.93
CA SER A 62 -0.56 20.01 9.98
C SER A 62 -1.34 19.84 8.68
N GLY A 63 -2.06 20.87 8.24
CA GLY A 63 -2.90 20.83 7.04
C GLY A 63 -2.49 21.85 6.00
N VAL A 64 -2.69 21.54 4.72
CA VAL A 64 -2.56 22.45 3.59
C VAL A 64 -3.71 22.20 2.62
N THR A 65 -4.27 23.27 2.05
CA THR A 65 -5.27 23.20 0.99
C THR A 65 -4.66 23.75 -0.29
N LEU A 66 -4.69 22.96 -1.35
CA LEU A 66 -4.25 23.40 -2.68
C LEU A 66 -5.45 23.92 -3.49
N PRO A 67 -5.26 24.95 -4.35
CA PRO A 67 -6.31 25.51 -5.21
C PRO A 67 -6.58 24.63 -6.44
N ILE A 68 -6.59 23.32 -6.26
CA ILE A 68 -6.90 22.29 -7.26
C ILE A 68 -7.94 21.35 -6.66
N GLY A 69 -8.69 20.61 -7.46
CA GLY A 69 -9.79 19.76 -6.96
C GLY A 69 -11.16 20.37 -7.24
N LEU A 70 -12.15 20.10 -6.39
CA LEU A 70 -13.51 20.62 -6.57
C LEU A 70 -13.54 22.15 -6.34
N PRO A 71 -14.20 22.95 -7.19
CA PRO A 71 -14.15 24.41 -7.11
C PRO A 71 -14.54 25.03 -5.75
N TRP A 72 -15.40 24.34 -5.00
CA TRP A 72 -15.90 24.80 -3.69
C TRP A 72 -15.14 24.22 -2.49
N LEU A 73 -14.28 23.21 -2.70
CA LEU A 73 -13.55 22.51 -1.63
C LEU A 73 -12.03 22.76 -1.72
N GLY A 74 -11.47 22.67 -2.92
CA GLY A 74 -10.03 22.49 -3.10
C GLY A 74 -9.59 21.06 -2.74
N ALA A 75 -8.28 20.84 -2.70
CA ALA A 75 -7.67 19.55 -2.34
C ALA A 75 -6.97 19.69 -0.99
N HIS A 76 -7.46 18.96 0.00
CA HIS A 76 -6.97 19.02 1.37
C HIS A 76 -5.97 17.90 1.63
N PHE A 77 -4.82 18.28 2.20
CA PHE A 77 -3.81 17.35 2.65
C PHE A 77 -3.47 17.61 4.10
N ARG A 78 -3.41 16.54 4.89
CA ARG A 78 -3.18 16.59 6.33
C ARG A 78 -2.17 15.55 6.77
N LEU A 79 -1.23 15.99 7.60
CA LEU A 79 -0.28 15.13 8.30
C LEU A 79 -0.67 15.03 9.78
N ASP A 80 -1.26 13.89 10.15
CA ASP A 80 -1.48 13.49 11.54
C ASP A 80 -0.63 12.28 11.94
N VAL A 81 -0.82 11.77 13.16
CA VAL A 81 -0.04 10.66 13.72
C VAL A 81 -0.17 9.39 12.90
N LEU A 82 -1.39 9.04 12.47
CA LEU A 82 -1.65 7.84 11.67
C LEU A 82 -1.03 7.97 10.27
N ALA A 83 -1.23 9.12 9.62
CA ALA A 83 -0.63 9.41 8.31
C ALA A 83 0.90 9.37 8.40
N SER A 84 1.49 9.93 9.46
CA SER A 84 2.94 9.91 9.68
C SER A 84 3.49 8.49 9.79
N PHE A 85 2.83 7.62 10.57
CA PHE A 85 3.22 6.21 10.66
C PHE A 85 3.20 5.51 9.29
N PHE A 86 2.12 5.67 8.53
CA PHE A 86 2.03 5.04 7.20
C PHE A 86 2.97 5.66 6.17
N LEU A 87 3.30 6.96 6.26
CA LEU A 87 4.34 7.58 5.43
C LEU A 87 5.73 7.00 5.73
N VAL A 88 6.03 6.65 6.99
CA VAL A 88 7.27 5.92 7.32
C VAL A 88 7.27 4.57 6.64
N VAL A 89 6.17 3.80 6.73
CA VAL A 89 6.06 2.49 6.06
C VAL A 89 6.24 2.63 4.54
N VAL A 90 5.53 3.58 3.91
CA VAL A 90 5.60 3.82 2.47
C VAL A 90 6.99 4.19 2.01
N ASN A 91 7.62 5.13 2.69
CA ASN A 91 8.90 5.67 2.25
C ASN A 91 10.10 4.81 2.69
N LEU A 92 10.00 4.04 3.77
CA LEU A 92 11.02 3.02 4.08
C LEU A 92 11.02 1.89 3.04
N GLY A 93 9.82 1.43 2.64
CA GLY A 93 9.68 0.49 1.52
C GLY A 93 10.15 1.09 0.19
N GLY A 94 9.79 2.35 -0.08
CA GLY A 94 10.23 3.11 -1.26
C GLY A 94 11.75 3.26 -1.33
N ALA A 95 12.39 3.60 -0.22
CA ALA A 95 13.84 3.72 -0.12
C ALA A 95 14.53 2.37 -0.37
N SER A 96 14.10 1.30 0.32
CA SER A 96 14.70 -0.02 0.15
C SER A 96 14.50 -0.59 -1.27
N ALA A 97 13.32 -0.41 -1.86
CA ALA A 97 13.04 -0.81 -3.24
C ALA A 97 13.83 0.01 -4.27
N SER A 98 14.05 1.30 -4.01
CA SER A 98 14.89 2.16 -4.87
C SER A 98 16.37 1.74 -4.80
N LEU A 99 16.87 1.47 -3.59
CA LEU A 99 18.24 0.98 -3.39
C LEU A 99 18.47 -0.34 -4.12
N TYR A 100 17.54 -1.29 -4.00
CA TYR A 100 17.59 -2.54 -4.75
C TYR A 100 17.46 -2.32 -6.27
N GLY A 101 16.59 -1.38 -6.67
CA GLY A 101 16.37 -0.99 -8.07
C GLY A 101 17.63 -0.46 -8.78
N LEU A 102 18.57 0.16 -8.06
CA LEU A 102 19.86 0.60 -8.63
C LEU A 102 20.69 -0.54 -9.24
N GLY A 103 20.63 -1.73 -8.63
CA GLY A 103 21.28 -2.93 -9.11
C GLY A 103 20.38 -3.72 -10.06
N TYR A 104 19.16 -4.04 -9.61
CA TYR A 104 18.23 -4.88 -10.35
C TYR A 104 17.81 -4.24 -11.68
N GLY A 105 17.53 -2.94 -11.70
CA GLY A 105 17.09 -2.21 -12.89
C GLY A 105 18.12 -2.13 -14.03
N ARG A 106 19.37 -2.54 -13.80
CA ARG A 106 20.38 -2.67 -14.87
C ARG A 106 20.14 -3.89 -15.77
N HIS A 107 19.39 -4.87 -15.27
CA HIS A 107 19.01 -6.08 -16.00
C HIS A 107 17.67 -5.92 -16.72
N GLU A 108 17.03 -4.75 -16.59
CA GLU A 108 15.75 -4.47 -17.21
C GLU A 108 15.93 -4.20 -18.72
N THR A 109 15.17 -4.91 -19.54
CA THR A 109 15.26 -4.79 -21.01
C THR A 109 14.51 -3.58 -21.55
N ALA A 110 13.50 -3.12 -20.80
CA ALA A 110 12.66 -1.97 -21.17
C ALA A 110 12.48 -1.01 -19.99
N PRO A 111 13.56 -0.37 -19.47
CA PRO A 111 13.51 0.47 -18.28
C PRO A 111 12.50 1.64 -18.41
N GLN A 112 12.27 2.14 -19.62
CA GLN A 112 11.26 3.17 -19.92
C GLN A 112 9.82 2.77 -19.56
N ARG A 113 9.52 1.48 -19.36
CA ARG A 113 8.21 0.98 -18.91
C ARG A 113 8.09 0.89 -17.39
N VAL A 114 9.20 1.02 -16.66
CA VAL A 114 9.26 0.92 -15.19
C VAL A 114 9.57 2.27 -14.58
N LEU A 115 10.63 2.94 -15.07
CA LEU A 115 11.22 4.11 -14.44
C LEU A 115 10.26 5.32 -14.29
N PRO A 116 9.37 5.65 -15.23
CA PRO A 116 8.40 6.72 -15.01
C PRO A 116 7.33 6.37 -13.97
N PHE A 117 6.87 5.12 -13.98
CA PHE A 117 5.74 4.70 -13.16
C PHE A 117 6.15 4.35 -11.73
N PHE A 118 7.42 3.98 -11.49
CA PHE A 118 7.92 3.65 -10.15
C PHE A 118 7.84 4.83 -9.15
N PRO A 119 8.42 6.02 -9.41
CA PRO A 119 8.26 7.17 -8.53
C PRO A 119 6.83 7.74 -8.55
N ALA A 120 6.12 7.65 -9.68
CA ALA A 120 4.70 8.04 -9.74
C ALA A 120 3.82 7.18 -8.81
N PHE A 121 4.11 5.88 -8.73
CA PHE A 121 3.42 4.96 -7.83
C PHE A 121 3.69 5.30 -6.36
N LEU A 122 4.94 5.61 -6.01
CA LEU A 122 5.30 6.10 -4.67
C LEU A 122 4.62 7.44 -4.36
N ALA A 123 4.54 8.36 -5.32
CA ALA A 123 3.84 9.63 -5.17
C ALA A 123 2.34 9.41 -4.89
N GLY A 124 1.70 8.50 -5.64
CA GLY A 124 0.30 8.14 -5.44
C GLY A 124 0.03 7.55 -4.06
N MET A 125 0.88 6.63 -3.59
CA MET A 125 0.77 6.06 -2.24
C MET A 125 0.90 7.13 -1.15
N ASN A 126 1.87 8.05 -1.27
CA ASN A 126 2.02 9.17 -0.33
C ASN A 126 0.80 10.10 -0.35
N LEU A 127 0.29 10.44 -1.54
CA LEU A 127 -0.88 11.29 -1.70
C LEU A 127 -2.15 10.69 -1.08
N VAL A 128 -2.39 9.38 -1.24
CA VAL A 128 -3.51 8.68 -0.58
C VAL A 128 -3.43 8.80 0.93
N VAL A 129 -2.22 8.64 1.49
CA VAL A 129 -2.02 8.75 2.94
C VAL A 129 -2.22 10.18 3.45
N LEU A 130 -1.85 11.18 2.65
CA LEU A 130 -1.96 12.59 3.01
C LEU A 130 -3.36 13.19 2.76
N ALA A 131 -4.19 12.61 1.91
CA ALA A 131 -5.49 13.17 1.56
C ALA A 131 -6.41 13.31 2.78
N ASP A 132 -7.03 14.49 2.95
CA ASP A 132 -7.96 14.86 4.03
C ASP A 132 -9.35 15.26 3.51
N ASP A 133 -9.64 14.87 2.26
CA ASP A 133 -10.97 14.93 1.66
C ASP A 133 -11.19 13.71 0.75
N ALA A 134 -12.46 13.31 0.62
CA ALA A 134 -12.80 12.07 -0.08
C ALA A 134 -12.51 12.13 -1.59
N PHE A 135 -12.65 13.30 -2.22
CA PHE A 135 -12.42 13.45 -3.65
C PHE A 135 -10.94 13.28 -3.98
N SER A 136 -10.06 14.03 -3.30
CA SER A 136 -8.61 13.90 -3.42
C SER A 136 -8.16 12.48 -3.07
N TYR A 137 -8.73 11.87 -2.03
CA TYR A 137 -8.43 10.49 -1.66
C TYR A 137 -8.71 9.52 -2.82
N LEU A 138 -9.90 9.58 -3.42
CA LEU A 138 -10.29 8.71 -4.54
C LEU A 138 -9.45 8.95 -5.80
N VAL A 139 -9.17 10.20 -6.15
CA VAL A 139 -8.30 10.54 -7.29
C VAL A 139 -6.89 10.00 -7.07
N CYS A 140 -6.33 10.16 -5.87
CA CYS A 140 -5.01 9.65 -5.53
C CYS A 140 -4.98 8.12 -5.49
N TRP A 141 -6.06 7.49 -5.03
CA TRP A 141 -6.22 6.04 -5.00
C TRP A 141 -6.23 5.43 -6.41
N GLU A 142 -6.94 6.07 -7.34
CA GLU A 142 -6.93 5.67 -8.75
C GLU A 142 -5.59 5.95 -9.43
N PHE A 143 -4.98 7.11 -9.17
CA PHE A 143 -3.65 7.42 -9.68
C PHE A 143 -2.61 6.37 -9.24
N MET A 144 -2.60 6.01 -7.95
CA MET A 144 -1.80 4.91 -7.41
C MET A 144 -2.09 3.58 -8.13
N SER A 145 -3.37 3.27 -8.40
CA SER A 145 -3.82 2.04 -9.05
C SER A 145 -3.39 1.96 -10.51
N LEU A 146 -3.50 3.04 -11.26
CA LEU A 146 -3.07 3.11 -12.66
C LEU A 146 -1.55 3.07 -12.80
N ALA A 147 -0.82 3.74 -11.90
CA ALA A 147 0.64 3.69 -11.88
C ALA A 147 1.15 2.27 -11.61
N SER A 148 0.57 1.57 -10.64
CA SER A 148 0.93 0.17 -10.35
C SER A 148 0.48 -0.80 -11.44
N TRP A 149 -0.67 -0.58 -12.08
CA TRP A 149 -1.09 -1.36 -13.25
C TRP A 149 -0.07 -1.24 -14.40
N ALA A 150 0.42 -0.04 -14.68
CA ALA A 150 1.44 0.16 -15.71
C ALA A 150 2.74 -0.62 -15.39
N LEU A 151 3.11 -0.71 -14.10
CA LEU A 151 4.25 -1.50 -13.65
C LEU A 151 4.01 -3.02 -13.76
N VAL A 152 2.79 -3.51 -13.51
CA VAL A 152 2.41 -4.92 -13.79
C VAL A 152 2.54 -5.23 -15.28
N MET A 153 2.24 -4.25 -16.14
CA MET A 153 2.33 -4.38 -17.60
C MET A 153 3.74 -4.11 -18.16
N ALA A 154 4.77 -3.95 -17.32
CA ALA A 154 6.14 -3.69 -17.76
C ALA A 154 6.61 -4.73 -18.80
N HIS A 155 6.41 -6.01 -18.50
CA HIS A 155 6.74 -7.14 -19.38
C HIS A 155 5.53 -7.65 -20.18
N HIS A 156 4.73 -6.74 -20.77
CA HIS A 156 3.49 -7.06 -21.52
C HIS A 156 3.61 -8.12 -22.65
N ARG A 157 4.82 -8.42 -23.13
CA ARG A 157 5.06 -9.43 -24.17
C ARG A 157 5.16 -10.85 -23.61
N GLU A 158 5.34 -11.00 -22.31
CA GLU A 158 5.39 -12.31 -21.65
C GLU A 158 3.98 -12.91 -21.55
N ALA A 159 3.91 -14.22 -21.77
CA ALA A 159 2.65 -14.95 -21.71
C ALA A 159 2.01 -14.83 -20.33
N GLY A 160 0.72 -14.47 -20.30
CA GLY A 160 -0.05 -14.31 -19.06
C GLY A 160 -0.02 -12.91 -18.44
N THR A 161 0.96 -12.06 -18.75
CA THR A 161 1.08 -10.70 -18.19
C THR A 161 -0.13 -9.83 -18.55
N ALA A 162 -0.61 -9.88 -19.80
CA ALA A 162 -1.79 -9.13 -20.22
C ALA A 162 -3.06 -9.56 -19.44
N ARG A 163 -3.23 -10.86 -19.20
CA ARG A 163 -4.36 -11.38 -18.40
C ARG A 163 -4.25 -10.92 -16.94
N ALA A 164 -3.05 -10.98 -16.37
CA ALA A 164 -2.80 -10.47 -15.01
C ALA A 164 -3.11 -8.98 -14.89
N GLY A 165 -2.65 -8.16 -15.85
CA GLY A 165 -2.96 -6.73 -15.91
C GLY A 165 -4.45 -6.43 -16.09
N TYR A 166 -5.18 -7.22 -16.88
CA TYR A 166 -6.63 -7.07 -17.03
C TYR A 166 -7.37 -7.36 -15.72
N ILE A 167 -7.08 -8.49 -15.08
CA ILE A 167 -7.70 -8.87 -13.80
C ILE A 167 -7.35 -7.85 -12.71
N TYR A 168 -6.10 -7.38 -12.69
CA TYR A 168 -5.66 -6.32 -11.79
C TYR A 168 -6.51 -5.06 -11.96
N LEU A 169 -6.67 -4.57 -13.20
CA LEU A 169 -7.42 -3.36 -13.47
C LEU A 169 -8.91 -3.52 -13.11
N LEU A 170 -9.51 -4.66 -13.44
CA LEU A 170 -10.89 -4.97 -13.08
C LEU A 170 -11.12 -4.93 -11.57
N MET A 171 -10.23 -5.57 -10.79
CA MET A 171 -10.32 -5.56 -9.33
C MET A 171 -10.05 -4.16 -8.76
N ALA A 172 -9.10 -3.41 -9.32
CA ALA A 172 -8.82 -2.04 -8.90
C ALA A 172 -10.03 -1.12 -9.11
N SER A 173 -10.64 -1.15 -10.31
CA SER A 173 -11.82 -0.34 -10.62
C SER A 173 -13.04 -0.75 -9.79
N PHE A 174 -13.25 -2.05 -9.56
CA PHE A 174 -14.28 -2.53 -8.64
C PHE A 174 -14.07 -1.97 -7.22
N GLY A 175 -12.82 -2.01 -6.74
CA GLY A 175 -12.47 -1.51 -5.42
C GLY A 175 -12.74 0.00 -5.29
N THR A 176 -12.31 0.80 -6.27
CA THR A 176 -12.58 2.24 -6.27
C THR A 176 -14.06 2.56 -6.36
N LEU A 177 -14.84 1.82 -7.17
CA LEU A 177 -16.29 2.03 -7.23
C LEU A 177 -16.94 1.81 -5.85
N ALA A 178 -16.52 0.78 -5.12
CA ALA A 178 -17.00 0.55 -3.75
C ALA A 178 -16.59 1.69 -2.80
N LEU A 179 -15.35 2.20 -2.89
CA LEU A 179 -14.90 3.36 -2.11
C LEU A 179 -15.66 4.64 -2.46
N LEU A 180 -15.96 4.87 -3.74
CA LEU A 180 -16.74 6.02 -4.20
C LEU A 180 -18.14 6.00 -3.56
N LEU A 181 -18.80 4.84 -3.56
CA LEU A 181 -20.09 4.67 -2.90
C LEU A 181 -19.98 4.86 -1.38
N ALA A 182 -18.92 4.34 -0.75
CA ALA A 182 -18.69 4.51 0.68
C ALA A 182 -18.55 6.00 1.06
N PHE A 183 -17.71 6.75 0.34
CA PHE A 183 -17.55 8.18 0.58
C PHE A 183 -18.80 9.00 0.21
N GLY A 184 -19.57 8.56 -0.78
CA GLY A 184 -20.87 9.16 -1.09
C GLY A 184 -21.85 9.08 0.08
N LEU A 185 -21.86 7.95 0.81
CA LEU A 185 -22.69 7.76 2.00
C LEU A 185 -22.16 8.50 3.25
N LEU A 186 -20.85 8.74 3.29
CA LEU A 186 -20.18 9.47 4.37
C LEU A 186 -20.23 10.99 4.20
N ALA A 187 -20.67 11.50 3.05
CA ALA A 187 -20.65 12.93 2.76
C ALA A 187 -21.27 13.75 3.89
N GLY A 188 -20.58 14.82 4.29
CA GLY A 188 -21.01 15.73 5.33
C GLY A 188 -22.24 16.57 4.93
N PRO A 189 -22.71 17.44 5.84
CA PRO A 189 -23.83 18.33 5.56
C PRO A 189 -23.63 19.11 4.25
N ALA A 190 -24.71 19.27 3.47
CA ALA A 190 -24.67 19.91 2.15
C ALA A 190 -23.73 19.25 1.11
N GLY A 191 -23.28 18.01 1.33
CA GLY A 191 -22.40 17.29 0.41
C GLY A 191 -20.92 17.63 0.58
N ASP A 192 -20.49 18.10 1.76
CA ASP A 192 -19.09 18.38 2.05
C ASP A 192 -18.28 17.08 2.16
N TYR A 193 -17.27 16.92 1.31
CA TYR A 193 -16.40 15.74 1.24
C TYR A 193 -15.12 15.88 2.08
N GLY A 194 -14.92 17.00 2.77
CA GLY A 194 -13.80 17.18 3.70
C GLY A 194 -13.92 16.24 4.89
N PHE A 195 -12.83 15.56 5.26
CA PHE A 195 -12.85 14.59 6.36
C PHE A 195 -13.24 15.23 7.70
N ALA A 196 -12.99 16.51 7.89
CA ALA A 196 -13.47 17.26 9.05
C ALA A 196 -15.01 17.31 9.11
N ALA A 197 -15.68 17.57 7.98
CA ALA A 197 -17.14 17.59 7.90
C ALA A 197 -17.73 16.18 8.08
N ILE A 198 -17.10 15.16 7.49
CA ILE A 198 -17.51 13.76 7.64
C ILE A 198 -17.51 13.34 9.12
N ARG A 199 -16.42 13.62 9.86
CA ARG A 199 -16.33 13.32 11.31
C ARG A 199 -17.47 13.96 12.12
N GLY A 200 -17.96 15.12 11.71
CA GLY A 200 -19.02 15.86 12.39
C GLY A 200 -20.44 15.48 11.98
N ALA A 201 -20.63 14.68 10.93
CA ALA A 201 -21.93 14.44 10.31
C ALA A 201 -22.86 13.52 11.14
N GLY A 202 -22.30 12.66 12.01
CA GLY A 202 -23.07 11.71 12.82
C GLY A 202 -23.82 10.68 11.98
N HIS A 203 -23.18 9.55 11.66
CA HIS A 203 -23.76 8.55 10.77
C HIS A 203 -24.75 7.61 11.49
N THR A 204 -25.86 7.27 10.83
CA THR A 204 -26.83 6.30 11.37
C THR A 204 -26.22 4.89 11.37
N PRO A 205 -26.70 3.97 12.24
CA PRO A 205 -26.18 2.59 12.28
C PRO A 205 -26.29 1.86 10.93
N TYR A 206 -27.36 2.11 10.17
CA TYR A 206 -27.55 1.53 8.84
C TYR A 206 -26.49 2.01 7.84
N VAL A 207 -26.22 3.32 7.81
CA VAL A 207 -25.15 3.89 6.97
C VAL A 207 -23.80 3.33 7.40
N ALA A 208 -23.55 3.21 8.71
CA ALA A 208 -22.30 2.67 9.23
C ALA A 208 -22.05 1.23 8.77
N THR A 209 -23.07 0.36 8.80
CA THR A 209 -22.96 -1.02 8.30
C THR A 209 -22.71 -1.06 6.80
N LEU A 210 -23.40 -0.24 6.00
CA LEU A 210 -23.23 -0.22 4.56
C LEU A 210 -21.83 0.28 4.16
N VAL A 211 -21.35 1.34 4.83
CA VAL A 211 -19.99 1.85 4.63
C VAL A 211 -18.96 0.79 5.01
N LEU A 212 -19.11 0.08 6.14
CA LEU A 212 -18.20 -1.01 6.49
C LEU A 212 -18.10 -2.06 5.38
N ILE A 213 -19.24 -2.51 4.84
CA ILE A 213 -19.28 -3.48 3.73
C ILE A 213 -18.54 -2.91 2.52
N LEU A 214 -18.83 -1.67 2.12
CA LEU A 214 -18.23 -1.04 0.96
C LEU A 214 -16.72 -0.79 1.14
N ILE A 215 -16.26 -0.45 2.34
CA ILE A 215 -14.83 -0.30 2.65
C ILE A 215 -14.14 -1.67 2.66
N LEU A 216 -14.77 -2.72 3.19
CA LEU A 216 -14.25 -4.09 3.10
C LEU A 216 -14.18 -4.57 1.64
N LEU A 217 -15.11 -4.19 0.77
CA LEU A 217 -15.04 -4.47 -0.65
C LEU A 217 -13.95 -3.63 -1.36
N GLY A 218 -13.90 -2.34 -1.06
CA GLY A 218 -13.00 -1.38 -1.71
C GLY A 218 -11.55 -1.50 -1.26
N ALA A 219 -11.29 -1.13 0.00
CA ALA A 219 -9.97 -1.23 0.59
C ALA A 219 -9.55 -2.71 0.76
N GLY A 220 -10.47 -3.61 1.11
CA GLY A 220 -10.16 -5.03 1.24
C GLY A 220 -9.79 -5.70 -0.09
N SER A 221 -10.36 -5.28 -1.23
CA SER A 221 -9.89 -5.73 -2.55
C SER A 221 -8.41 -5.39 -2.76
N LYS A 222 -8.01 -4.14 -2.48
CA LYS A 222 -6.62 -3.68 -2.65
C LYS A 222 -5.68 -4.23 -1.57
N ALA A 223 -6.18 -4.52 -0.38
CA ALA A 223 -5.42 -5.16 0.69
C ALA A 223 -5.19 -6.65 0.42
N GLY A 224 -6.11 -7.30 -0.31
CA GLY A 224 -6.03 -8.74 -0.60
C GLY A 224 -6.82 -9.61 0.36
N LEU A 225 -7.99 -9.16 0.84
CA LEU A 225 -8.89 -10.00 1.63
C LEU A 225 -9.52 -11.10 0.77
N VAL A 226 -9.77 -12.26 1.35
CA VAL A 226 -10.56 -13.33 0.71
C VAL A 226 -12.04 -12.90 0.65
N PRO A 227 -12.73 -13.06 -0.49
CA PRO A 227 -12.31 -13.70 -1.76
C PRO A 227 -11.72 -12.75 -2.82
N LEU A 228 -11.49 -11.47 -2.50
CA LEU A 228 -11.04 -10.42 -3.43
C LEU A 228 -9.53 -10.47 -3.77
N HIS A 229 -8.76 -11.30 -3.07
CA HIS A 229 -7.31 -11.49 -3.21
C HIS A 229 -6.81 -11.99 -4.58
N VAL A 230 -7.71 -12.43 -5.49
CA VAL A 230 -7.38 -13.16 -6.73
C VAL A 230 -6.34 -12.44 -7.62
N TRP A 231 -6.29 -11.11 -7.61
CA TRP A 231 -5.34 -10.36 -8.42
C TRP A 231 -3.89 -10.46 -7.91
N LEU A 232 -3.67 -10.66 -6.60
CA LEU A 232 -2.34 -10.63 -5.97
C LEU A 232 -1.41 -11.74 -6.52
N PRO A 233 -1.80 -13.03 -6.50
CA PRO A 233 -0.96 -14.12 -7.03
C PRO A 233 -0.72 -14.04 -8.54
N LEU A 234 -1.55 -13.29 -9.26
CA LEU A 234 -1.41 -13.08 -10.71
C LEU A 234 -0.49 -11.90 -11.03
N ALA A 235 -0.58 -10.80 -10.29
CA ALA A 235 0.17 -9.58 -10.55
C ALA A 235 1.65 -9.68 -10.11
N HIS A 236 1.92 -10.30 -8.96
CA HIS A 236 3.29 -10.36 -8.41
C HIS A 236 4.30 -11.11 -9.27
N PRO A 237 3.96 -12.25 -9.90
CA PRO A 237 4.87 -12.93 -10.82
C PRO A 237 5.13 -12.16 -12.12
N ALA A 238 4.18 -11.32 -12.55
CA ALA A 238 4.25 -10.55 -13.78
C ALA A 238 5.04 -9.23 -13.64
N ALA A 239 5.11 -8.67 -12.43
CA ALA A 239 5.83 -7.43 -12.16
C ALA A 239 7.33 -7.66 -11.82
N PRO A 240 8.20 -6.67 -12.12
CA PRO A 240 9.58 -6.66 -11.67
C PRO A 240 9.69 -6.83 -10.15
N SER A 241 10.72 -7.52 -9.65
CA SER A 241 10.74 -7.98 -8.24
C SER A 241 10.69 -6.84 -7.19
N HIS A 242 11.32 -5.71 -7.48
CA HIS A 242 11.29 -4.52 -6.60
C HIS A 242 9.94 -3.79 -6.64
N VAL A 243 9.21 -3.88 -7.75
CA VAL A 243 7.81 -3.44 -7.84
C VAL A 243 6.93 -4.37 -7.01
N SER A 244 7.12 -5.70 -7.13
CA SER A 244 6.37 -6.67 -6.33
C SER A 244 6.59 -6.49 -4.84
N ALA A 245 7.80 -6.13 -4.41
CA ALA A 245 8.09 -5.74 -3.03
C ALA A 245 7.24 -4.55 -2.57
N LEU A 246 7.13 -3.48 -3.37
CA LEU A 246 6.27 -2.34 -3.04
C LEU A 246 4.79 -2.71 -3.06
N MET A 247 4.33 -3.44 -4.07
CA MET A 247 2.92 -3.82 -4.16
C MET A 247 2.48 -4.69 -2.97
N SER A 248 3.34 -5.61 -2.52
CA SER A 248 3.05 -6.54 -1.45
C SER A 248 3.31 -5.95 -0.06
N GLY A 249 4.49 -5.37 0.14
CA GLY A 249 4.96 -4.84 1.41
C GLY A 249 4.35 -3.49 1.77
N VAL A 250 4.00 -2.68 0.77
CA VAL A 250 3.64 -1.26 0.97
C VAL A 250 2.21 -0.93 0.51
N MET A 251 1.85 -1.21 -0.75
CA MET A 251 0.55 -0.80 -1.29
C MET A 251 -0.63 -1.43 -0.56
N THR A 252 -0.53 -2.71 -0.19
CA THR A 252 -1.54 -3.35 0.67
C THR A 252 -1.67 -2.66 2.03
N LYS A 253 -0.62 -2.00 2.52
CA LYS A 253 -0.63 -1.26 3.80
C LYS A 253 -1.29 0.09 3.64
N VAL A 254 -1.15 0.74 2.48
CA VAL A 254 -1.96 1.93 2.14
C VAL A 254 -3.45 1.59 2.09
N ALA A 255 -3.81 0.39 1.64
CA ALA A 255 -5.20 -0.08 1.71
C ALA A 255 -5.68 -0.32 3.16
N ILE A 256 -4.83 -0.90 4.01
CA ILE A 256 -5.09 -1.05 5.45
C ILE A 256 -5.24 0.32 6.12
N TYR A 257 -4.41 1.31 5.76
CA TYR A 257 -4.56 2.70 6.19
C TYR A 257 -5.95 3.25 5.83
N GLY A 258 -6.41 3.02 4.59
CA GLY A 258 -7.75 3.41 4.17
C GLY A 258 -8.85 2.80 5.04
N PHE A 259 -8.75 1.51 5.34
CA PHE A 259 -9.66 0.85 6.27
C PHE A 259 -9.63 1.49 7.66
N ILE A 260 -8.43 1.69 8.24
CA ILE A 260 -8.29 2.28 9.59
C ILE A 260 -8.85 3.70 9.61
N ARG A 261 -8.48 4.53 8.62
CA ARG A 261 -8.92 5.92 8.50
C ARG A 261 -10.43 6.01 8.42
N VAL A 262 -11.08 5.20 7.59
CA VAL A 262 -12.53 5.29 7.45
C VAL A 262 -13.22 4.71 8.68
N ILE A 263 -12.87 3.50 9.11
CA ILE A 263 -13.64 2.78 10.14
C ILE A 263 -13.40 3.30 11.56
N PHE A 264 -12.16 3.71 11.89
CA PHE A 264 -11.83 4.16 13.25
C PHE A 264 -11.85 5.69 13.43
N ASP A 265 -11.79 6.48 12.35
CA ASP A 265 -11.76 7.95 12.42
C ASP A 265 -13.01 8.59 11.80
N LEU A 266 -13.38 8.24 10.56
CA LEU A 266 -14.50 8.91 9.87
C LEU A 266 -15.89 8.37 10.23
N LEU A 267 -16.03 7.06 10.43
CA LEU A 267 -17.33 6.40 10.57
C LEU A 267 -18.02 6.67 11.92
N GLY A 268 -17.23 6.91 12.97
CA GLY A 268 -17.72 7.10 14.35
C GLY A 268 -17.56 5.85 15.21
N GLN A 269 -18.45 5.67 16.20
CA GLN A 269 -18.30 4.61 17.21
C GLN A 269 -18.45 3.21 16.60
N PRO A 270 -17.52 2.29 16.88
CA PRO A 270 -17.57 0.94 16.34
C PRO A 270 -18.69 0.14 16.99
N SER A 271 -19.31 -0.75 16.22
CA SER A 271 -20.32 -1.68 16.72
C SER A 271 -19.74 -3.09 16.86
N TRP A 272 -20.21 -3.82 17.87
CA TRP A 272 -19.81 -5.23 18.07
C TRP A 272 -20.11 -6.14 16.86
N PRO A 273 -21.26 -6.02 16.17
CA PRO A 273 -21.50 -6.81 14.96
C PRO A 273 -20.47 -6.52 13.85
N ALA A 274 -20.04 -5.26 13.71
CA ALA A 274 -19.00 -4.89 12.76
C ALA A 274 -17.67 -5.60 13.05
N SER A 275 -17.27 -5.68 14.32
CA SER A 275 -16.02 -6.34 14.69
C SER A 275 -16.03 -7.83 14.37
N VAL A 276 -17.15 -8.52 14.55
CA VAL A 276 -17.29 -9.95 14.23
C VAL A 276 -17.08 -10.21 12.74
N VAL A 277 -17.63 -9.36 11.86
CA VAL A 277 -17.43 -9.48 10.41
C VAL A 277 -15.96 -9.32 10.04
N VAL A 278 -15.29 -8.32 10.60
CA VAL A 278 -13.87 -8.02 10.34
C VAL A 278 -12.98 -9.17 10.84
N LEU A 279 -13.25 -9.68 12.05
CA LEU A 279 -12.56 -10.85 12.62
C LEU A 279 -12.69 -12.09 11.74
N PHE A 280 -13.92 -12.39 11.32
CA PHE A 280 -14.21 -13.57 10.53
C PHE A 280 -13.53 -13.51 9.15
N LEU A 281 -13.64 -12.37 8.46
CA LEU A 281 -12.97 -12.18 7.18
C LEU A 281 -11.44 -12.20 7.32
N GLY A 282 -10.88 -11.59 8.37
CA GLY A 282 -9.45 -11.65 8.67
C GLY A 282 -8.98 -13.08 8.91
N GLY A 283 -9.71 -13.86 9.72
CA GLY A 283 -9.40 -15.25 10.02
C GLY A 283 -9.45 -16.16 8.80
N ILE A 284 -10.51 -16.06 7.98
CA ILE A 284 -10.59 -16.80 6.71
C ILE A 284 -9.45 -16.41 5.77
N THR A 285 -9.15 -15.12 5.67
CA THR A 285 -8.06 -14.62 4.83
C THR A 285 -6.71 -15.18 5.28
N ALA A 286 -6.46 -15.22 6.59
CA ALA A 286 -5.24 -15.80 7.17
C ALA A 286 -5.10 -17.29 6.80
N VAL A 287 -6.14 -18.08 7.11
CA VAL A 287 -6.15 -19.54 6.90
C VAL A 287 -6.05 -19.89 5.42
N MET A 288 -6.85 -19.28 4.56
CA MET A 288 -6.81 -19.57 3.12
C MET A 288 -5.49 -19.12 2.49
N GLY A 289 -4.94 -17.98 2.94
CA GLY A 289 -3.65 -17.48 2.48
C GLY A 289 -2.51 -18.49 2.71
N ILE A 290 -2.39 -19.03 3.92
CA ILE A 290 -1.32 -20.00 4.22
C ILE A 290 -1.53 -21.34 3.51
N LEU A 291 -2.77 -21.82 3.41
CA LEU A 291 -3.08 -23.08 2.72
C LEU A 291 -2.70 -23.00 1.24
N TYR A 292 -3.06 -21.92 0.55
CA TYR A 292 -2.65 -21.73 -0.84
C TYR A 292 -1.13 -21.51 -0.97
N ALA A 293 -0.49 -20.78 -0.07
CA ALA A 293 0.95 -20.56 -0.10
C ALA A 293 1.74 -21.88 -0.04
N MET A 294 1.30 -22.83 0.80
CA MET A 294 1.93 -24.15 0.93
C MET A 294 1.79 -25.03 -0.31
N MET A 295 0.82 -24.75 -1.19
CA MET A 295 0.56 -25.52 -2.40
C MET A 295 1.22 -24.93 -3.65
N GLU A 296 1.84 -23.75 -3.54
CA GLU A 296 2.48 -23.08 -4.68
C GLU A 296 3.92 -23.54 -4.88
N ASN A 297 4.27 -23.84 -6.13
CA ASN A 297 5.63 -24.18 -6.54
C ASN A 297 6.40 -22.95 -7.06
N ASP A 298 5.71 -21.86 -7.43
CA ASP A 298 6.35 -20.62 -7.89
C ASP A 298 6.69 -19.71 -6.69
N LEU A 299 7.98 -19.35 -6.58
CA LEU A 299 8.48 -18.56 -5.47
C LEU A 299 7.75 -17.22 -5.27
N LYS A 300 7.41 -16.50 -6.36
CA LYS A 300 6.71 -15.21 -6.26
C LYS A 300 5.24 -15.38 -5.92
N ARG A 301 4.60 -16.45 -6.39
CA ARG A 301 3.20 -16.78 -6.04
C ARG A 301 3.07 -17.21 -4.59
N LEU A 302 3.99 -18.04 -4.09
CA LEU A 302 4.05 -18.39 -2.67
C LEU A 302 4.17 -17.12 -1.82
N LEU A 303 5.04 -16.19 -2.22
CA LEU A 303 5.17 -14.92 -1.51
C LEU A 303 3.90 -14.07 -1.60
N ALA A 304 3.15 -14.11 -2.70
CA ALA A 304 1.88 -13.39 -2.82
C ALA A 304 0.80 -13.95 -1.88
N TYR A 305 0.67 -15.28 -1.76
CA TYR A 305 -0.31 -15.88 -0.86
C TYR A 305 0.05 -15.73 0.62
N SER A 306 1.34 -15.76 0.98
CA SER A 306 1.74 -15.43 2.35
C SER A 306 1.51 -13.94 2.67
N THR A 307 1.45 -13.04 1.67
CA THR A 307 0.93 -11.68 1.91
C THR A 307 -0.54 -11.68 2.26
N VAL A 308 -1.36 -12.49 1.57
CA VAL A 308 -2.80 -12.65 1.89
C VAL A 308 -2.96 -13.10 3.33
N GLU A 309 -2.20 -14.12 3.74
CA GLU A 309 -2.21 -14.62 5.11
C GLU A 309 -1.93 -13.49 6.14
N ASN A 310 -0.82 -12.79 5.98
CA ASN A 310 -0.42 -11.74 6.92
C ASN A 310 -1.39 -10.55 6.93
N VAL A 311 -1.98 -10.19 5.79
CA VAL A 311 -3.07 -9.20 5.76
C VAL A 311 -4.27 -9.70 6.57
N GLY A 312 -4.60 -11.00 6.47
CA GLY A 312 -5.60 -11.63 7.33
C GLY A 312 -5.30 -11.46 8.82
N ILE A 313 -4.05 -11.70 9.25
CA ILE A 313 -3.61 -11.51 10.64
C ILE A 313 -3.79 -10.05 11.09
N ILE A 314 -3.43 -9.07 10.25
CA ILE A 314 -3.65 -7.64 10.53
C ILE A 314 -5.14 -7.38 10.74
N PHE A 315 -6.01 -7.91 9.86
CA PHE A 315 -7.46 -7.74 9.97
C PHE A 315 -8.05 -8.44 11.20
N VAL A 316 -7.50 -9.57 11.66
CA VAL A 316 -7.88 -10.15 12.96
C VAL A 316 -7.55 -9.18 14.08
N SER A 317 -6.35 -8.59 14.11
CA SER A 317 -5.99 -7.60 15.13
C SER A 317 -6.85 -6.34 15.07
N LEU A 318 -7.20 -5.84 13.88
CA LEU A 318 -8.12 -4.71 13.71
C LEU A 318 -9.55 -5.07 14.14
N GLY A 319 -10.00 -6.29 13.86
CA GLY A 319 -11.28 -6.81 14.33
C GLY A 319 -11.32 -6.90 15.86
N LEU A 320 -10.25 -7.35 16.51
CA LEU A 320 -10.11 -7.34 17.97
C LEU A 320 -10.11 -5.91 18.52
N ALA A 321 -9.46 -4.96 17.85
CA ALA A 321 -9.46 -3.56 18.26
C ALA A 321 -10.89 -2.98 18.25
N LEU A 322 -11.67 -3.24 17.20
CA LEU A 322 -13.08 -2.85 17.12
C LEU A 322 -13.91 -3.53 18.22
N ALA A 323 -13.70 -4.83 18.44
CA ALA A 323 -14.41 -5.64 19.41
C ALA A 323 -14.21 -5.11 20.85
N PHE A 324 -12.95 -4.84 21.22
CA PHE A 324 -12.62 -4.30 22.53
C PHE A 324 -13.10 -2.85 22.69
N GLN A 325 -13.01 -2.03 21.65
CA GLN A 325 -13.51 -0.65 21.68
C GLN A 325 -15.04 -0.61 21.87
N ALA A 326 -15.78 -1.49 21.20
CA ALA A 326 -17.23 -1.61 21.33
C ALA A 326 -17.69 -2.10 22.72
N ASN A 327 -16.81 -2.70 23.52
CA ASN A 327 -17.07 -3.13 24.90
C ASN A 327 -16.38 -2.23 25.94
N GLU A 328 -15.96 -1.03 25.55
CA GLU A 328 -15.29 -0.05 26.44
C GLU A 328 -13.97 -0.53 27.05
N LEU A 329 -13.37 -1.59 26.50
CA LEU A 329 -12.07 -2.16 26.94
C LEU A 329 -10.91 -1.40 26.27
N GLN A 330 -10.75 -0.12 26.60
CA GLN A 330 -9.83 0.78 25.89
C GLN A 330 -8.37 0.30 25.88
N ALA A 331 -7.87 -0.26 26.98
CA ALA A 331 -6.50 -0.79 27.06
C ALA A 331 -6.29 -1.97 26.10
N ALA A 332 -7.24 -2.90 26.04
CA ALA A 332 -7.19 -4.04 25.14
C ALA A 332 -7.33 -3.60 23.67
N ALA A 333 -8.21 -2.63 23.39
CA ALA A 333 -8.35 -2.04 22.06
C ALA A 333 -7.05 -1.39 21.57
N ALA A 334 -6.39 -0.62 22.44
CA ALA A 334 -5.11 0.01 22.14
C ALA A 334 -4.00 -1.02 21.90
N LEU A 335 -3.95 -2.11 22.68
CA LEU A 335 -3.02 -3.22 22.47
C LEU A 335 -3.27 -3.92 21.13
N ALA A 336 -4.53 -4.19 20.79
CA ALA A 336 -4.89 -4.83 19.52
C ALA A 336 -4.57 -3.94 18.30
N MET A 337 -4.83 -2.63 18.40
CA MET A 337 -4.42 -1.66 17.37
C MET A 337 -2.90 -1.58 17.26
N THR A 338 -2.18 -1.58 18.38
CA THR A 338 -0.71 -1.58 18.40
C THR A 338 -0.16 -2.84 17.75
N ALA A 339 -0.73 -4.01 18.02
CA ALA A 339 -0.36 -5.27 17.38
C ALA A 339 -0.59 -5.21 15.86
N ALA A 340 -1.71 -4.65 15.40
CA ALA A 340 -2.00 -4.46 13.99
C ALA A 340 -0.95 -3.56 13.31
N LEU A 341 -0.65 -2.39 13.90
CA LEU A 341 0.34 -1.45 13.35
C LEU A 341 1.77 -2.01 13.41
N PHE A 342 2.13 -2.69 14.49
CA PHE A 342 3.43 -3.36 14.59
C PHE A 342 3.59 -4.43 13.51
N HIS A 343 2.56 -5.24 13.29
CA HIS A 343 2.59 -6.27 12.25
C HIS A 343 2.58 -5.66 10.83
N VAL A 344 1.88 -4.55 10.60
CA VAL A 344 1.98 -3.73 9.37
C VAL A 344 3.44 -3.35 9.06
N LEU A 345 4.15 -2.79 10.05
CA LEU A 345 5.54 -2.37 9.89
C LEU A 345 6.46 -3.57 9.67
N ASN A 346 6.33 -4.61 10.51
CA ASN A 346 7.16 -5.81 10.41
C ASN A 346 7.00 -6.47 9.04
N HIS A 347 5.76 -6.68 8.61
CA HIS A 347 5.47 -7.26 7.30
C HIS A 347 5.98 -6.40 6.15
N SER A 348 5.91 -5.07 6.23
CA SER A 348 6.50 -4.23 5.19
C SER A 348 8.00 -4.50 5.02
N ILE A 349 8.73 -4.73 6.12
CA ILE A 349 10.18 -4.94 6.11
C ILE A 349 10.52 -6.33 5.60
N PHE A 350 10.07 -7.39 6.29
CA PHE A 350 10.47 -8.75 5.95
C PHE A 350 9.93 -9.17 4.57
N LYS A 351 8.73 -8.72 4.19
CA LYS A 351 8.18 -9.09 2.89
C LYS A 351 8.91 -8.42 1.74
N SER A 352 9.34 -7.18 1.91
CA SER A 352 10.18 -6.51 0.92
C SER A 352 11.51 -7.26 0.75
N LEU A 353 12.14 -7.68 1.85
CA LEU A 353 13.36 -8.47 1.84
C LEU A 353 13.18 -9.80 1.08
N LEU A 354 12.10 -10.54 1.34
CA LEU A 354 11.79 -11.79 0.64
C LEU A 354 11.58 -11.59 -0.86
N PHE A 355 10.89 -10.52 -1.28
CA PHE A 355 10.73 -10.21 -2.70
C PHE A 355 12.05 -9.79 -3.37
N PHE A 356 12.91 -9.03 -2.68
CA PHE A 356 14.26 -8.73 -3.16
C PHE A 356 15.11 -10.00 -3.30
N GLY A 357 15.04 -10.91 -2.32
CA GLY A 357 15.68 -12.22 -2.37
C GLY A 357 15.18 -13.05 -3.54
N SER A 358 13.87 -13.12 -3.75
CA SER A 358 13.27 -13.82 -4.90
C SER A 358 13.73 -13.25 -6.25
N GLY A 359 13.90 -11.93 -6.33
CA GLY A 359 14.44 -11.27 -7.52
C GLY A 359 15.92 -11.57 -7.75
N ALA A 360 16.72 -11.68 -6.69
CA ALA A 360 18.12 -12.06 -6.78
C ALA A 360 18.26 -13.50 -7.28
N VAL A 361 17.45 -14.43 -6.74
CA VAL A 361 17.39 -15.82 -7.21
C VAL A 361 17.02 -15.87 -8.68
N LEU A 362 15.92 -15.21 -9.08
CA LEU A 362 15.47 -15.19 -10.47
C LEU A 362 16.53 -14.62 -11.44
N THR A 363 17.24 -13.58 -11.03
CA THR A 363 18.29 -12.97 -11.88
C THR A 363 19.50 -13.90 -12.02
N ALA A 364 19.83 -14.66 -10.98
CA ALA A 364 20.99 -15.55 -10.97
C ALA A 364 20.71 -16.91 -11.66
N THR A 365 19.48 -17.44 -11.53
CA THR A 365 19.14 -18.80 -11.99
C THR A 365 18.25 -18.82 -13.23
N GLY A 366 17.51 -17.73 -13.50
CA GLY A 366 16.47 -17.71 -14.54
C GLY A 366 15.23 -18.55 -14.22
N GLU A 367 15.14 -19.13 -13.02
CA GLU A 367 14.07 -20.07 -12.63
C GLU A 367 13.31 -19.55 -11.39
N ARG A 368 11.99 -19.78 -11.39
CA ARG A 368 11.07 -19.44 -10.29
C ARG A 368 10.46 -20.67 -9.62
N ASP A 369 10.45 -21.79 -10.33
CA ASP A 369 9.91 -23.06 -9.87
C ASP A 369 10.83 -23.65 -8.79
N MET A 370 10.34 -23.67 -7.55
CA MET A 370 11.09 -24.12 -6.39
C MET A 370 11.47 -25.60 -6.47
N GLU A 371 10.71 -26.42 -7.20
CA GLU A 371 10.99 -27.85 -7.38
C GLU A 371 12.23 -28.10 -8.25
N LYS A 372 12.67 -27.10 -9.02
CA LYS A 372 13.89 -27.14 -9.84
C LYS A 372 15.06 -26.41 -9.20
N LEU A 373 14.81 -25.69 -8.10
CA LEU A 373 15.84 -24.99 -7.34
C LEU A 373 16.38 -25.93 -6.24
N GLY A 374 17.65 -25.81 -5.89
CA GLY A 374 18.24 -26.62 -4.84
C GLY A 374 19.66 -26.18 -4.46
N GLY A 375 20.04 -26.34 -3.20
CA GLY A 375 21.42 -26.08 -2.74
C GLY A 375 21.89 -24.63 -2.82
N LEU A 376 20.98 -23.66 -3.01
CA LEU A 376 21.31 -22.25 -3.27
C LEU A 376 22.12 -21.57 -2.16
N ILE A 377 22.10 -22.09 -0.93
CA ILE A 377 22.94 -21.57 0.17
C ILE A 377 24.45 -21.64 -0.13
N HIS A 378 24.90 -22.59 -0.96
CA HIS A 378 26.31 -22.71 -1.32
C HIS A 378 26.73 -21.72 -2.42
N GLY A 379 25.83 -21.43 -3.37
CA GLY A 379 26.10 -20.51 -4.49
C GLY A 379 25.73 -19.06 -4.21
N MET A 380 24.79 -18.82 -3.29
CA MET A 380 24.23 -17.50 -2.98
C MET A 380 24.06 -17.33 -1.44
N PRO A 381 25.13 -17.48 -0.64
CA PRO A 381 25.02 -17.53 0.82
C PRO A 381 24.41 -16.27 1.45
N LEU A 382 24.73 -15.08 0.92
CA LEU A 382 24.16 -13.83 1.41
C LEU A 382 22.66 -13.75 1.12
N THR A 383 22.23 -14.11 -0.09
CA THR A 383 20.80 -14.16 -0.46
C THR A 383 20.06 -15.16 0.43
N ALA A 384 20.62 -16.34 0.64
CA ALA A 384 20.04 -17.36 1.51
C ALA A 384 19.89 -16.87 2.96
N PHE A 385 20.91 -16.20 3.51
CA PHE A 385 20.82 -15.61 4.84
C PHE A 385 19.73 -14.53 4.93
N THR A 386 19.66 -13.63 3.96
CA THR A 386 18.59 -12.60 3.93
C THR A 386 17.20 -13.21 3.77
N PHE A 387 17.07 -14.34 3.07
CA PHE A 387 15.80 -15.06 2.91
C PHE A 387 15.40 -15.83 4.18
N LEU A 388 16.37 -16.27 5.00
CA LEU A 388 16.12 -16.91 6.29
C LEU A 388 15.74 -15.89 7.36
N ALA A 389 16.31 -14.68 7.28
CA ALA A 389 16.03 -13.60 8.21
C ALA A 389 14.67 -12.93 7.96
N GLY A 390 14.23 -12.90 6.70
CA GLY A 390 12.90 -12.42 6.30
C GLY A 390 11.87 -13.53 6.37
#